data_AF-A0A1U7CJZ4-F1
#
_entry.id   AF-A0A1U7CJZ4-F1
#
_cell.length_a   1.000
_cell.length_b   1.000
_cell.length_c   1.000
_cell.angle_alpha   90.00
_cell.angle_beta   90.00
_cell.angle_gamma   90.00
#
_symmetry.space_group_name_H-M   'P 1'
#
loop_
_entity.id
_entity.type
_entity.pdbx_description
1 polymer ?
#
loop_
_entity_poly.entity_id
_entity_poly.type
_entity_poly.pdbx_seq_one_letter_code
_entity_poly.pdbx_strand_id
1 'polypeptide(L)' 'MSDKPKVDIARIFAEVTPIEEALEEAARAAAIQHKRAGLPLVVWKNGKVAYIPAEAINDDGTVRDEDEPDEDDEPDR' A
#
# COMPACT_ATOMS: atom_id res chain seq x y z
N MET A 1 25.55 19.89 33.96
CA MET A 1 25.11 20.13 32.58
C MET A 1 24.55 18.81 32.08
N SER A 2 23.24 18.67 31.91
CA SER A 2 22.65 17.41 31.44
C SER A 2 22.74 17.38 29.93
N ASP A 3 23.65 16.56 29.42
CA ASP A 3 23.74 16.22 28.01
C ASP A 3 22.53 15.32 27.68
N LYS A 4 21.50 15.89 27.07
CA LYS A 4 20.38 15.10 26.55
C LYS A 4 20.88 14.43 25.27
N PRO A 5 20.69 13.11 25.10
CA PRO A 5 21.09 12.44 23.87
C PRO A 5 20.42 13.14 22.70
N LYS A 6 21.25 13.60 21.75
CA LYS A 6 20.79 14.29 20.54
C LYS A 6 20.09 13.24 19.67
N VAL A 7 18.77 13.24 19.70
CA VAL A 7 17.94 12.34 18.89
C VAL A 7 18.27 12.58 17.42
N ASP A 8 18.76 11.53 16.76
CA ASP A 8 19.04 11.56 15.33
C ASP A 8 17.74 11.35 14.56
N ILE A 9 17.07 12.46 14.27
CA ILE A 9 15.79 12.47 13.57
C ILE A 9 15.92 11.85 12.18
N ALA A 10 17.06 12.03 11.49
CA ALA A 10 17.26 11.48 10.15
C ALA A 10 17.29 9.95 10.15
N ARG A 11 17.89 9.34 11.18
CA ARG A 11 17.87 7.88 11.35
C ARG A 11 16.47 7.33 11.63
N ILE A 12 15.66 8.03 12.42
CA ILE A 12 14.27 7.62 12.70
C ILE A 12 13.43 7.66 11.42
N PHE A 13 13.62 8.66 10.55
CA PHE A 13 12.96 8.69 9.24
C PHE A 13 13.47 7.60 8.29
N ALA A 14 14.74 7.22 8.37
CA ALA A 14 15.27 6.07 7.62
C ALA A 14 14.79 4.70 8.17
N GLU A 15 14.46 4.63 9.45
CA GLU A 15 13.84 3.48 10.12
C GLU A 15 12.31 3.40 9.89
N VAL A 16 11.72 4.29 9.08
CA VAL A 16 10.30 4.23 8.67
C VAL A 16 10.03 3.07 7.72
N THR A 17 11.04 2.63 6.95
CA THR A 17 10.92 1.55 5.96
C THR A 17 10.37 0.24 6.55
N PRO A 18 10.87 -0.29 7.69
CA PRO A 18 10.29 -1.48 8.32
C PRO A 18 8.80 -1.37 8.66
N ILE A 19 8.33 -0.18 9.07
CA ILE A 19 6.92 0.03 9.42
C ILE A 19 6.07 0.06 8.16
N GLU A 20 6.54 0.73 7.11
CA GLU A 20 5.88 0.78 5.81
C GLU A 20 5.82 -0.60 5.17
N GLU A 21 6.92 -1.36 5.18
CA GLU A 21 6.98 -2.74 4.68
C GLU A 21 6.00 -3.66 5.42
N ALA A 22 5.97 -3.59 6.76
CA ALA A 22 5.05 -4.40 7.55
C ALA A 22 3.59 -4.03 7.29
N LEU A 23 3.31 -2.74 7.08
CA LEU A 23 1.98 -2.26 6.73
C LEU A 23 1.56 -2.72 5.33
N GLU A 24 2.47 -2.66 4.35
CA GLU A 24 2.22 -3.14 3.00
C GLU A 24 1.95 -4.65 2.99
N GLU A 25 2.77 -5.43 3.70
CA GLU A 25 2.58 -6.88 3.84
C GLU A 25 1.22 -7.21 4.48
N ALA A 26 0.86 -6.52 5.56
CA ALA A 26 -0.42 -6.71 6.23
C ALA A 26 -1.61 -6.35 5.33
N ALA A 27 -1.52 -5.24 4.59
CA ALA A 27 -2.55 -4.81 3.65
C ALA A 27 -2.73 -5.83 2.52
N ARG A 28 -1.61 -6.31 1.96
CA ARG A 28 -1.59 -7.34 0.92
C ARG A 28 -2.22 -8.65 1.40
N ALA A 29 -1.86 -9.11 2.59
CA ALA A 29 -2.43 -10.30 3.20
C ALA A 29 -3.95 -10.19 3.39
N ALA A 30 -4.43 -9.03 3.85
CA ALA A 30 -5.86 -8.76 4.00
C ALA A 30 -6.60 -8.79 2.66
N ALA A 31 -6.03 -8.19 1.61
CA ALA A 31 -6.61 -8.21 0.27
C ALA A 31 -6.74 -9.65 -0.27
N ILE A 32 -5.69 -10.46 -0.12
CA ILE A 32 -5.70 -11.89 -0.51
C ILE A 32 -6.79 -12.66 0.26
N GLN A 33 -6.92 -12.42 1.56
CA GLN A 33 -7.94 -13.07 2.39
C GLN A 33 -9.36 -12.71 1.92
N HIS A 34 -9.62 -11.44 1.64
CA HIS A 34 -10.90 -10.98 1.12
C HIS A 34 -11.24 -11.60 -0.23
N LYS A 35 -10.27 -11.64 -1.16
CA LYS A 35 -10.41 -12.33 -2.44
C LYS A 35 -10.83 -13.79 -2.26
N ARG A 36 -10.08 -14.54 -1.45
CA ARG A 36 -10.33 -15.97 -1.20
C ARG A 36 -11.68 -16.23 -0.53
N ALA A 37 -12.16 -15.29 0.28
CA ALA A 37 -13.45 -15.36 0.94
C ALA A 37 -14.62 -14.90 0.04
N GLY A 38 -14.35 -14.34 -1.15
CA GLY A 38 -15.38 -13.74 -2.00
C GLY A 38 -16.01 -12.49 -1.37
N LEU A 39 -15.25 -11.76 -0.53
CA LEU A 39 -15.71 -10.58 0.19
C LEU A 39 -15.09 -9.31 -0.43
N PRO A 40 -15.83 -8.20 -0.51
CA PRO A 40 -15.28 -6.95 -1.00
C PRO A 40 -14.25 -6.38 -0.01
N LEU A 41 -13.24 -5.68 -0.53
CA LEU A 41 -12.31 -4.88 0.26
C LEU A 41 -12.81 -3.43 0.31
N VAL A 42 -12.80 -2.82 1.48
CA VAL A 42 -13.25 -1.43 1.65
C VAL A 42 -12.04 -0.54 1.80
N VAL A 43 -11.93 0.48 0.95
CA VAL A 43 -10.82 1.43 0.95
C VAL A 43 -11.34 2.85 1.03
N TRP A 44 -10.46 3.78 1.42
CA TRP A 44 -10.71 5.21 1.29
C TRP A 44 -9.98 5.73 0.05
N LYS A 45 -10.72 6.11 -0.99
CA LYS A 45 -10.15 6.64 -2.25
C LYS A 45 -10.91 7.91 -2.64
N ASN A 46 -10.19 8.96 -3.02
CA ASN A 46 -10.77 10.23 -3.47
C ASN A 46 -11.77 10.85 -2.48
N GLY A 47 -11.44 10.83 -1.18
CA GLY A 47 -12.26 11.46 -0.14
C GLY A 47 -13.57 10.74 0.18
N LYS A 48 -13.73 9.48 -0.26
CA LYS A 48 -14.92 8.67 0.01
C LYS A 48 -14.56 7.21 0.29
N VAL A 49 -15.50 6.51 0.90
CA VAL A 49 -15.46 5.05 1.00
C VAL A 49 -15.70 4.46 -0.39
N ALA A 50 -14.80 3.59 -0.83
CA ALA A 50 -14.92 2.82 -2.05
C ALA A 50 -14.86 1.32 -1.73
N TYR A 51 -15.64 0.54 -2.47
CA TYR A 51 -15.69 -0.90 -2.34
C TYR A 51 -15.03 -1.52 -3.57
N ILE A 52 -14.02 -2.35 -3.34
CA ILE A 52 -13.35 -3.13 -4.37
C ILE A 52 -13.94 -4.54 -4.31
N PRO A 53 -14.62 -5.00 -5.37
CA PRO A 53 -15.15 -6.37 -5.41
C PRO A 53 -14.01 -7.39 -5.39
N ALA A 54 -14.26 -8.58 -4.83
CA ALA A 54 -13.25 -9.62 -4.66
C ALA A 54 -12.61 -10.04 -6.00
N GLU A 55 -13.38 -9.99 -7.08
CA GLU A 55 -12.98 -10.36 -8.43
C GLU A 55 -11.99 -9.36 -9.07
N ALA A 56 -11.95 -8.12 -8.57
CA ALA A 56 -11.01 -7.09 -9.04
C ALA A 56 -9.65 -7.15 -8.33
N ILE A 57 -9.51 -7.97 -7.29
CA ILE A 57 -8.24 -8.16 -6.56
C ILE A 57 -7.45 -9.26 -7.28
N ASN A 58 -6.16 -9.02 -7.53
CA ASN A 58 -5.24 -10.01 -8.09
C ASN A 58 -4.86 -11.07 -7.04
N ASP A 59 -4.27 -12.19 -7.49
CA ASP A 59 -3.90 -13.30 -6.58
C ASP A 59 -2.78 -12.93 -5.60
N ASP A 60 -2.01 -11.90 -5.92
CA ASP A 60 -0.95 -11.34 -5.08
C ASP A 60 -1.43 -10.18 -4.17
N GLY A 61 -2.75 -9.92 -4.13
CA GLY A 61 -3.36 -8.88 -3.30
C GLY A 61 -3.35 -7.47 -3.89
N THR A 62 -2.82 -7.28 -5.10
CA THR A 62 -2.85 -5.98 -5.79
C THR A 62 -4.20 -5.74 -6.47
N VAL A 63 -4.47 -4.49 -6.86
CA VAL A 63 -5.64 -4.10 -7.66
C VAL A 63 -5.09 -3.25 -8.80
N ARG A 64 -5.52 -3.50 -10.04
CA ARG A 64 -5.20 -2.59 -11.15
C ARG A 64 -5.94 -1.28 -10.91
N ASP A 65 -5.19 -0.18 -10.77
CA ASP A 65 -5.76 1.15 -10.87
C ASP A 65 -5.93 1.47 -12.36
N GLU A 66 -7.17 1.67 -12.82
CA GLU A 66 -7.47 2.08 -14.20
C GLU A 66 -6.87 3.44 -14.58
N ASP A 67 -6.29 4.17 -13.61
CA ASP A 67 -5.63 5.46 -13.76
C ASP A 67 -4.10 5.37 -13.87
N GLU A 68 -3.49 4.19 -13.69
CA GLU A 68 -2.06 4.01 -13.96
C GLU A 68 -1.86 3.84 -15.47
N PRO A 69 -1.09 4.74 -16.13
CA PRO A 69 -0.78 4.56 -17.54
C PRO A 69 -0.01 3.25 -17.71
N ASP A 70 -0.35 2.47 -18.73
CA ASP A 70 0.44 1.30 -19.11
C ASP A 70 1.90 1.77 -19.30
N GLU A 71 2.84 1.20 -18.56
CA GLU A 71 4.28 1.53 -18.68
C GLU A 71 4.80 1.28 -20.11
N ASP A 72 4.06 0.53 -20.92
CA ASP A 72 4.33 0.24 -22.32
C ASP A 72 3.92 1.37 -23.29
N ASP A 73 3.33 2.46 -22.80
CA ASP A 73 2.91 3.63 -23.59
C ASP A 73 3.95 4.78 -23.56
N GLU A 74 5.21 4.49 -23.18
CA GLU A 74 6.32 5.42 -23.46
C GLU A 74 6.58 5.47 -24.98
N PRO A 75 6.34 6.60 -25.67
CA PRO A 75 6.77 6.72 -27.05
C PRO A 75 8.29 6.68 -27.07
N ASP A 76 8.87 5.72 -27.80
CA ASP A 76 10.29 5.67 -28.18
C ASP A 76 10.77 7.10 -28.50
N ARG A 77 11.57 7.69 -27.60
CA ARG A 77 12.21 9.00 -27.79
C ARG A 77 13.70 8.84 -28.07
#